data_AF-A0A6A6N5B2-F1
#
_entry.id   AF-A0A6A6N5B2-F1
#
_cell.length_a   1.000
_cell.length_b   1.000
_cell.length_c   1.000
_cell.angle_alpha   90.00
_cell.angle_beta   90.00
_cell.angle_gamma   90.00
#
_symmetry.space_group_name_H-M   'P 1'
#
loop_
_entity.id
_entity.type
_entity.pdbx_description
1 polymer ?
#
loop_
_entity_poly.entity_id
_entity_poly.type
_entity_poly.pdbx_seq_one_letter_code
_entity_poly.pdbx_strand_id
1 'polypeptide(L)'
;MELLEEDLEKDLNENIEANLDENSEQMYEDPIELKLYFDTHHKKDGTWTHPQAQDNYEQMKALCKQAIDEGTEISGRQILEKVLKSKSGYARGLGYGVKPISSKDLEFEAILQAEKMAAEKRTNELTEQIKNQEEQIKSQQATINDLRESQNQLKALFEEFVLQRRSEGNASTIV
;
A
#
# COMPACT_ATOMS: atom_id res chain seq x y z
N MET A 1 -22.74 22.59 -72.83
CA MET A 1 -22.85 23.00 -71.42
C MET A 1 -21.99 22.02 -70.65
N GLU A 2 -20.68 22.24 -70.64
CA GLU A 2 -19.69 21.35 -70.02
C GLU A 2 -18.43 22.21 -69.78
N LEU A 3 -18.61 23.33 -69.07
CA LEU A 3 -17.53 24.29 -68.76
C LEU A 3 -17.74 24.93 -67.37
N LEU A 4 -18.36 24.22 -66.43
CA LEU A 4 -18.68 24.78 -65.11
C LEU A 4 -18.52 23.80 -63.93
N GLU A 5 -17.97 22.60 -64.15
CA GLU A 5 -17.77 21.62 -63.06
C GLU A 5 -16.29 21.34 -62.74
N GLU A 6 -15.34 21.69 -63.61
CA GLU A 6 -13.90 21.47 -63.34
C GLU A 6 -13.27 22.54 -62.42
N ASP A 7 -13.83 23.75 -62.36
CA ASP A 7 -13.24 24.85 -61.59
C ASP A 7 -13.63 24.83 -60.10
N LEU A 8 -14.63 24.05 -59.68
CA LEU A 8 -15.08 24.01 -58.27
C LEU A 8 -14.44 22.88 -57.45
N GLU A 9 -13.96 21.81 -58.09
CA GLU A 9 -13.28 20.71 -57.39
C GLU A 9 -11.82 21.04 -57.07
N LYS A 10 -11.19 21.93 -57.84
CA LYS A 10 -9.80 22.33 -57.63
C LYS A 10 -9.62 23.21 -56.38
N ASP A 11 -10.54 24.15 -56.17
CA ASP A 11 -10.49 25.10 -55.04
C ASP A 11 -10.81 24.45 -53.69
N LEU A 12 -11.53 23.31 -53.67
CA LEU A 12 -11.79 22.55 -52.44
C LEU A 12 -10.62 21.61 -52.08
N ASN A 13 -9.94 21.04 -53.06
CA ASN A 13 -8.79 20.16 -52.81
C ASN A 13 -7.50 20.92 -52.47
N GLU A 14 -7.27 22.11 -53.04
CA GLU A 14 -6.14 22.96 -52.61
C GLU A 14 -6.29 23.42 -51.15
N ASN A 15 -7.53 23.53 -50.64
CA ASN A 15 -7.79 24.00 -49.28
C ASN A 15 -7.77 22.88 -48.22
N ILE A 16 -7.78 21.60 -48.61
CA ILE A 16 -7.52 20.46 -47.72
C ILE A 16 -6.01 20.18 -47.64
N GLU A 17 -5.29 20.28 -48.77
CA GLU A 17 -3.82 20.10 -48.77
C GLU A 17 -3.08 21.22 -48.02
N ALA A 18 -3.58 22.45 -48.03
CA ALA A 18 -2.99 23.56 -47.29
C ALA A 18 -3.25 23.52 -45.76
N ASN A 19 -4.25 22.76 -45.29
CA ASN A 19 -4.59 22.68 -43.86
C ASN A 19 -4.00 21.46 -43.12
N LEU A 20 -3.23 20.60 -43.80
CA LEU A 20 -2.52 19.48 -43.17
C LEU A 20 -1.10 19.83 -42.73
N ASP A 21 -0.52 20.93 -43.22
CA ASP A 21 0.88 21.29 -42.96
C ASP A 21 1.09 22.39 -41.91
N GLU A 22 0.07 23.15 -41.51
CA GLU A 22 0.27 24.28 -40.57
C GLU A 22 -0.07 23.99 -39.10
N ASN A 23 -0.43 22.74 -38.74
CA ASN A 23 -0.77 22.38 -37.35
C ASN A 23 -0.10 21.10 -36.81
N SER A 24 0.93 20.57 -37.49
CA SER A 24 1.68 19.39 -37.03
C SER A 24 3.06 19.70 -36.43
N GLU A 25 3.59 20.91 -36.60
CA GLU A 25 4.77 21.38 -35.88
C GLU A 25 4.39 22.04 -34.56
N GLN A 26 3.73 21.24 -33.70
CA GLN A 26 3.89 21.47 -32.27
C GLN A 26 5.36 21.18 -31.98
N MET A 27 6.17 22.25 -32.00
CA MET A 27 7.61 22.23 -31.73
C MET A 27 7.81 21.76 -30.29
N TYR A 28 7.78 20.43 -30.10
CA TYR A 28 8.12 19.77 -28.86
C TYR A 28 9.61 19.97 -28.68
N GLU A 29 9.96 20.97 -27.89
CA GLU A 29 11.33 21.18 -27.47
C GLU A 29 11.77 19.94 -26.69
N ASP A 30 12.83 19.28 -27.19
CA ASP A 30 13.41 18.12 -26.52
C ASP A 30 13.68 18.47 -25.05
N PRO A 31 13.37 17.56 -24.09
CA PRO A 31 13.62 17.84 -22.69
C PRO A 31 15.06 18.29 -22.45
N ILE A 32 15.23 19.31 -21.59
CA ILE A 32 16.54 19.92 -21.29
C ILE A 32 17.57 18.86 -20.90
N GLU A 33 17.14 17.81 -20.19
CA GLU A 33 18.01 16.73 -19.75
C GLU A 33 18.55 15.87 -20.92
N LEU A 34 17.80 15.70 -22.01
CA LEU A 34 18.30 15.00 -23.20
C LEU A 34 19.39 15.82 -23.90
N LYS A 35 19.19 17.13 -24.00
CA LYS A 35 20.19 18.05 -24.55
C LYS A 35 21.46 18.03 -23.71
N LEU A 36 21.32 18.10 -22.39
CA LEU A 36 22.45 18.00 -21.47
C LEU A 36 23.19 16.65 -21.61
N TYR A 37 22.46 15.55 -21.76
CA TYR A 37 23.06 14.23 -21.98
C TYR A 37 23.89 14.20 -23.27
N PHE A 38 23.35 14.73 -24.37
CA PHE A 38 24.05 14.86 -25.64
C PHE A 38 25.32 15.71 -25.48
N ASP A 39 25.22 16.91 -24.93
CA ASP A 39 26.35 17.82 -24.78
C ASP A 39 27.49 17.25 -23.92
N THR A 40 27.15 16.40 -22.94
CA THR A 40 28.13 15.77 -22.03
C THR A 40 28.75 14.49 -22.59
N HIS A 41 28.05 13.78 -23.47
CA HIS A 41 28.48 12.48 -23.98
C HIS A 41 28.82 12.46 -25.49
N HIS A 42 28.65 13.60 -26.16
CA HIS A 42 29.00 13.79 -27.57
C HIS A 42 30.19 14.75 -27.69
N LYS A 43 31.27 14.28 -28.31
CA LYS A 43 32.51 15.07 -28.48
C LYS A 43 32.33 16.10 -29.60
N LYS A 44 33.16 17.14 -29.57
CA LYS A 44 33.25 18.14 -30.65
C LYS A 44 33.64 17.53 -32.00
N ASP A 45 34.35 16.40 -31.98
CA ASP A 45 34.79 15.66 -33.17
C ASP A 45 33.65 14.84 -33.82
N GLY A 46 32.42 14.93 -33.31
CA GLY A 46 31.26 14.20 -33.85
C GLY A 46 31.14 12.74 -33.38
N THR A 47 31.94 12.34 -32.40
CA THR A 47 31.96 10.96 -31.87
C THR A 47 31.38 10.87 -30.47
N TRP A 48 30.71 9.77 -30.17
CA TRP A 48 30.23 9.45 -28.83
C TRP A 48 31.39 9.13 -27.88
N THR A 49 31.24 9.46 -26.61
CA THR A 49 32.23 9.11 -25.57
C THR A 49 32.35 7.61 -25.37
N HIS A 50 31.26 6.88 -25.54
CA HIS A 50 31.18 5.42 -25.41
C HIS A 50 30.01 4.88 -26.25
N PRO A 51 30.08 3.66 -26.83
CA PRO A 51 28.96 3.06 -27.57
C PRO A 51 27.66 3.02 -26.76
N GLN A 52 27.73 2.59 -25.50
CA GLN A 52 26.59 2.64 -24.57
C GLN A 52 25.96 4.04 -24.43
N ALA A 53 26.74 5.13 -24.57
CA ALA A 53 26.19 6.47 -24.47
C ALA A 53 25.31 6.81 -25.69
N GLN A 54 25.70 6.32 -26.87
CA GLN A 54 24.87 6.41 -28.06
C GLN A 54 23.57 5.61 -27.87
N ASP A 55 23.67 4.34 -27.47
CA ASP A 55 22.51 3.48 -27.26
C ASP A 55 21.53 4.09 -26.23
N ASN A 56 22.08 4.66 -25.15
CA ASN A 56 21.28 5.33 -24.13
C ASN A 56 20.56 6.55 -24.70
N TYR A 57 21.25 7.39 -25.47
CA TYR A 57 20.62 8.57 -26.08
C TYR A 57 19.52 8.21 -27.07
N GLU A 58 19.73 7.17 -27.88
CA GLU A 58 18.71 6.63 -28.79
C GLU A 58 17.49 6.10 -28.02
N GLN A 59 17.71 5.39 -26.90
CA GLN A 59 16.62 4.96 -26.02
C GLN A 59 15.87 6.15 -25.38
N MET A 60 16.58 7.20 -24.96
CA MET A 60 15.94 8.41 -24.42
C MET A 60 15.04 9.07 -25.47
N LYS A 61 15.49 9.17 -26.72
CA LYS A 61 14.67 9.68 -27.83
C LYS A 61 13.44 8.83 -28.11
N ALA A 62 13.61 7.50 -28.11
CA ALA A 62 12.51 6.58 -28.33
C ALA A 62 11.42 6.74 -27.25
N LEU A 63 11.82 6.90 -25.97
CA LEU A 63 10.90 7.16 -24.88
C LEU A 63 10.20 8.52 -24.97
N CYS A 64 10.90 9.57 -25.42
CA CYS A 64 10.26 10.86 -25.71
C CYS A 64 9.15 10.71 -26.77
N LYS A 65 9.47 10.06 -27.90
CA LYS A 65 8.51 9.86 -28.99
C LYS A 65 7.31 9.03 -28.53
N GLN A 66 7.55 7.92 -27.84
CA GLN A 66 6.50 7.08 -27.29
C GLN A 66 5.57 7.86 -26.35
N ALA A 67 6.13 8.71 -25.49
CA ALA A 67 5.33 9.51 -24.56
C ALA A 67 4.45 10.54 -25.29
N ILE A 68 4.94 11.12 -26.38
CA ILE A 68 4.17 12.01 -27.26
C ILE A 68 3.04 11.21 -27.93
N ASP A 69 3.34 10.05 -28.51
CA ASP A 69 2.36 9.19 -29.19
C ASP A 69 1.24 8.71 -28.24
N GLU A 70 1.60 8.42 -26.98
CA GLU A 70 0.67 7.99 -25.93
C GLU A 70 -0.03 9.17 -25.23
N GLY A 71 0.31 10.43 -25.57
CA GLY A 71 -0.21 11.62 -24.89
C GLY A 71 0.12 11.67 -23.40
N THR A 72 1.20 11.02 -22.98
CA THR A 72 1.61 10.91 -21.58
C THR A 72 2.70 11.92 -21.26
N GLU A 73 2.48 12.76 -20.25
CA GLU A 73 3.51 13.67 -19.74
C GLU A 73 4.60 12.88 -19.00
N ILE A 74 5.80 12.80 -19.59
CA ILE A 74 6.99 12.27 -18.93
C ILE A 74 8.07 13.37 -18.86
N SER A 75 8.64 13.58 -17.67
CA SER A 75 9.73 14.55 -17.51
C SER A 75 11.06 13.99 -18.04
N GLY A 76 11.94 14.85 -18.56
CA GLY A 76 13.27 14.43 -19.03
C GLY A 76 14.08 13.72 -17.95
N ARG A 77 13.94 14.12 -16.67
CA ARG A 77 14.52 13.40 -15.54
C ARG A 77 14.03 11.95 -15.40
N GLN A 78 12.73 11.70 -15.56
CA GLN A 78 12.17 10.34 -15.53
C GLN A 78 12.67 9.51 -16.71
N ILE A 79 12.85 10.11 -17.89
CA ILE A 79 13.45 9.45 -19.05
C ILE A 79 14.89 9.03 -18.73
N LEU A 80 15.71 9.94 -18.19
CA LEU A 80 17.08 9.62 -17.76
C LEU A 80 17.10 8.48 -16.74
N GLU A 81 16.21 8.52 -15.75
CA GLU A 81 16.16 7.48 -14.71
C GLU A 81 15.78 6.11 -15.29
N LYS A 82 14.83 6.05 -16.23
CA LYS A 82 14.46 4.81 -16.92
C LYS A 82 15.63 4.22 -17.72
N VAL A 83 16.35 5.05 -18.47
CA VAL A 83 17.44 4.58 -19.35
C VAL A 83 18.72 4.29 -18.59
N LEU A 84 19.18 5.23 -17.77
CA LEU A 84 20.46 5.12 -17.06
C LEU A 84 20.37 4.21 -15.84
N LYS A 85 19.14 3.96 -15.35
CA LYS A 85 18.82 3.27 -14.10
C LYS A 85 19.42 3.98 -12.88
N SER A 86 18.81 3.79 -11.72
CA SER A 86 19.40 4.31 -10.48
C SER A 86 20.70 3.54 -10.20
N LYS A 87 21.85 4.21 -10.35
CA LYS A 87 23.15 3.60 -10.04
C LYS A 87 23.17 3.23 -8.56
N SER A 88 23.52 1.98 -8.24
CA SER A 88 23.74 1.59 -6.85
C SER A 88 24.77 2.52 -6.21
N GLY A 89 24.44 3.07 -5.05
CA GLY A 89 25.30 4.03 -4.35
C GLY A 89 26.68 3.45 -4.01
N TYR A 90 27.59 4.36 -3.65
CA TYR A 90 28.87 4.02 -3.03
C TYR A 90 28.76 4.37 -1.54
N ALA A 91 28.87 3.36 -0.68
CA ALA A 91 29.05 3.57 0.75
C ALA A 91 30.54 3.48 1.07
N ARG A 92 31.09 4.55 1.65
CA ARG A 92 32.53 4.63 1.96
C ARG A 92 32.95 3.45 2.84
N GLY A 93 33.90 2.65 2.35
CA GLY A 93 34.41 1.46 3.05
C GLY A 93 33.62 0.17 2.80
N LEU A 94 32.51 0.20 2.04
CA LEU A 94 31.68 -0.97 1.74
C LEU A 94 31.63 -1.31 0.24
N GLY A 95 32.39 -0.59 -0.58
CA GLY A 95 32.48 -0.81 -2.02
C GLY A 95 31.29 -0.25 -2.81
N TYR A 96 31.25 -0.58 -4.10
CA TYR A 96 30.13 -0.25 -4.98
C TYR A 96 28.99 -1.25 -4.79
N GLY A 97 27.74 -0.78 -4.86
CA GLY A 97 26.56 -1.66 -4.75
C GLY A 97 25.76 -1.46 -3.47
N VAL A 98 26.40 -0.98 -2.41
CA VAL A 98 25.75 -0.78 -1.11
C VAL A 98 25.04 0.56 -1.09
N LYS A 99 23.71 0.52 -0.98
CA LYS A 99 22.91 1.70 -0.68
C LYS A 99 23.11 2.05 0.79
N PRO A 100 23.74 3.18 1.13
CA PRO A 100 23.87 3.58 2.53
C PRO A 100 22.47 3.80 3.10
N ILE A 101 22.20 3.21 4.26
CA ILE A 101 20.97 3.46 5.01
C ILE A 101 21.01 4.91 5.47
N SER A 102 19.95 5.68 5.24
CA SER A 102 19.92 7.06 5.68
C SER A 102 19.75 7.12 7.20
N SER A 103 20.28 8.15 7.85
CA SER A 103 20.09 8.34 9.29
C SER A 103 18.61 8.41 9.68
N LYS A 104 17.75 8.89 8.78
CA LYS A 104 16.29 8.95 8.99
C LYS A 104 15.66 7.57 9.00
N ASP A 105 16.13 6.67 8.14
CA ASP A 105 15.64 5.29 8.09
C ASP A 105 16.04 4.53 9.36
N LEU A 106 17.25 4.75 9.87
CA LEU A 106 17.72 4.20 11.15
C LEU A 106 16.89 4.72 12.33
N GLU A 107 16.63 6.02 12.37
CA GLU A 107 15.80 6.63 13.43
C GLU A 107 14.37 6.09 13.38
N PHE A 108 13.79 5.99 12.19
CA PHE A 108 12.46 5.41 11.99
C PHE A 108 12.40 3.95 12.45
N GLU A 109 13.40 3.14 12.11
CA GLU A 109 13.48 1.75 12.53
C GLU A 109 13.60 1.61 14.05
N ALA A 110 14.38 2.49 14.70
CA ALA A 110 14.50 2.52 16.15
C ALA A 110 13.17 2.88 16.83
N ILE A 111 12.44 3.87 16.31
CA ILE A 111 11.11 4.26 16.81
C ILE A 111 10.14 3.09 16.66
N LEU A 112 10.12 2.44 15.48
CA LEU A 112 9.23 1.33 15.21
C LEU A 112 9.51 0.13 16.14
N GLN A 113 10.78 -0.17 16.41
CA GLN A 113 11.15 -1.21 17.38
C GLN A 113 10.72 -0.85 18.81
N ALA A 114 10.89 0.41 19.23
CA ALA A 114 10.45 0.86 20.54
C ALA A 114 8.93 0.76 20.70
N GLU A 115 8.17 1.16 19.68
CA GLU A 115 6.72 1.05 19.67
C GLU A 115 6.26 -0.41 19.72
N LYS A 116 6.89 -1.30 18.94
CA LYS A 116 6.62 -2.73 18.97
C LYS A 116 6.85 -3.32 20.37
N MET A 117 7.98 -3.03 21.00
CA MET A 117 8.28 -3.50 22.36
C MET A 117 7.25 -2.98 23.38
N ALA A 118 6.84 -1.71 23.26
CA ALA A 118 5.81 -1.15 24.14
C ALA A 118 4.45 -1.82 23.93
N ALA A 119 4.07 -2.12 22.68
CA ALA A 119 2.85 -2.82 22.36
C ALA A 119 2.84 -4.25 22.92
N GLU A 120 3.93 -5.00 22.71
CA GLU A 120 4.09 -6.37 23.23
C GLU A 120 4.02 -6.41 24.77
N LYS A 121 4.62 -5.42 25.45
CA LYS A 121 4.52 -5.31 26.90
C LYS A 121 3.06 -5.13 27.35
N ARG A 122 2.32 -4.21 26.72
CA ARG A 122 0.89 -3.99 27.04
C ARG A 122 0.04 -5.22 26.78
N THR A 123 0.29 -5.96 25.70
CA THR A 123 -0.47 -7.19 25.40
C THR A 123 -0.22 -8.26 26.45
N ASN A 124 1.02 -8.39 26.93
CA ASN A 124 1.36 -9.34 27.98
C ASN A 124 0.66 -8.98 29.30
N GLU A 125 0.71 -7.71 29.70
CA GLU A 125 0.04 -7.20 30.89
C GLU A 125 -1.48 -7.43 30.85
N LEU A 126 -2.12 -7.16 29.71
CA LEU A 126 -3.55 -7.41 29.53
C LEU A 126 -3.89 -8.90 29.57
N THR A 127 -3.04 -9.74 28.99
CA THR A 127 -3.24 -11.20 29.00
C THR A 127 -3.17 -11.75 30.43
N GLU A 128 -2.22 -11.29 31.25
CA GLU A 128 -2.14 -11.67 32.66
C GLU A 128 -3.37 -11.22 33.46
N GLN A 129 -3.87 -10.00 33.20
CA GLN A 129 -5.08 -9.50 33.84
C GLN A 129 -6.32 -10.34 33.48
N ILE A 130 -6.48 -10.69 32.21
CA ILE A 130 -7.58 -11.55 31.75
C ILE A 130 -7.52 -12.90 32.46
N LYS A 131 -6.35 -13.53 32.49
CA LYS A 131 -6.18 -14.83 33.17
C LYS A 131 -6.55 -14.77 34.65
N ASN A 132 -6.12 -13.72 35.35
CA ASN A 132 -6.47 -13.54 36.76
C ASN A 132 -7.99 -13.33 36.95
N GLN A 133 -8.64 -12.56 36.07
CA GLN A 133 -10.09 -12.40 36.09
C GLN A 133 -10.83 -13.71 35.81
N GLU A 134 -10.36 -14.52 34.87
CA GLU A 134 -10.93 -15.85 34.59
C GLU A 134 -10.85 -16.78 35.81
N GLU A 135 -9.72 -16.78 36.52
CA GLU A 135 -9.56 -17.54 37.76
C GLU A 135 -10.53 -17.06 38.85
N GLN A 136 -10.69 -15.74 39.00
CA GLN A 136 -11.67 -15.17 39.93
C GLN A 136 -13.10 -15.55 39.57
N ILE A 137 -13.50 -15.42 38.30
CA ILE A 137 -14.84 -15.81 37.84
C ILE A 137 -15.09 -17.30 38.11
N LYS A 138 -14.09 -18.15 37.85
CA LYS A 138 -14.20 -19.59 38.12
C LYS A 138 -14.41 -19.88 39.61
N SER A 139 -13.70 -19.17 40.49
CA SER A 139 -13.88 -19.30 41.94
C SER A 139 -15.27 -18.82 42.39
N GLN A 140 -15.75 -17.69 41.86
CA GLN A 140 -17.09 -17.17 42.14
C GLN A 140 -18.17 -18.13 41.67
N GLN A 141 -18.00 -18.75 40.50
CA GLN A 141 -18.94 -19.73 39.97
C GLN A 141 -19.03 -20.99 40.85
N ALA A 142 -17.90 -21.45 41.41
CA ALA A 142 -17.90 -22.55 42.37
C ALA A 142 -18.72 -22.20 43.62
N THR A 143 -18.49 -21.03 44.21
CA THR A 143 -19.25 -20.55 45.37
C THR A 143 -20.76 -20.43 45.07
N ILE A 144 -21.12 -19.95 43.88
CA ILE A 144 -22.53 -19.85 43.45
C ILE A 144 -23.16 -21.24 43.35
N ASN A 145 -22.42 -22.23 42.82
CA ASN A 145 -22.92 -23.60 42.70
C ASN A 145 -23.15 -24.23 44.08
N ASP A 146 -22.21 -24.07 45.01
CA ASP A 146 -22.34 -24.58 46.39
C ASP A 146 -23.55 -23.95 47.11
N LEU A 147 -23.75 -22.64 46.95
CA LEU A 147 -24.91 -21.93 47.48
C LEU A 147 -26.22 -22.44 46.88
N ARG A 148 -26.25 -22.72 45.57
CA ARG A 148 -27.44 -23.29 44.93
C ARG A 148 -27.74 -24.70 45.43
N GLU A 149 -26.71 -25.52 45.64
CA GLU A 149 -26.87 -26.86 46.16
C GLU A 149 -27.44 -26.85 47.58
N SER A 150 -26.86 -26.04 48.47
CA SER A 150 -27.39 -25.88 49.84
C SER A 150 -28.83 -25.35 49.87
N GLN A 151 -29.17 -24.41 48.98
CA GLN A 151 -30.55 -23.94 48.82
C GLN A 151 -31.51 -25.05 48.37
N ASN A 152 -31.07 -25.92 47.46
CA ASN A 152 -31.89 -27.05 46.99
C ASN A 152 -32.07 -28.11 48.08
N GLN A 153 -31.01 -28.41 48.85
CA GLN A 153 -31.09 -29.32 50.00
C GLN A 153 -32.07 -28.79 51.05
N LEU A 154 -32.00 -27.50 51.38
CA LEU A 154 -32.94 -26.86 52.32
C LEU A 154 -34.39 -26.94 51.84
N LYS A 155 -34.63 -26.72 50.53
CA LYS A 155 -35.98 -26.88 49.95
C LYS A 155 -36.49 -28.31 50.07
N ALA A 156 -35.65 -29.29 49.77
CA ALA A 156 -36.02 -30.71 49.88
C ALA A 156 -36.35 -31.11 51.33
N LEU A 157 -35.53 -30.69 52.30
CA LEU A 157 -35.80 -30.92 53.72
C LEU A 157 -37.12 -30.27 54.17
N PHE A 158 -37.40 -29.06 53.68
CA PHE A 158 -38.67 -28.39 53.99
C PHE A 158 -39.87 -29.12 53.39
N GLU A 159 -39.75 -29.60 52.15
CA GLU A 159 -40.81 -30.38 51.50
C GLU A 159 -41.08 -31.70 52.22
N GLU A 160 -40.03 -32.42 52.61
CA GLU A 160 -40.12 -33.63 53.42
C GLU A 160 -40.81 -33.37 54.77
N PHE A 161 -40.40 -32.31 55.48
CA PHE A 161 -41.02 -31.91 56.74
C PHE A 161 -42.53 -31.63 56.60
N VAL A 162 -42.93 -30.92 55.54
CA VAL A 162 -44.34 -30.64 55.26
C VAL A 162 -45.13 -31.94 54.99
N LEU A 163 -44.55 -32.90 54.25
CA LEU A 163 -45.18 -34.19 53.99
C LEU A 163 -45.34 -35.03 55.26
N GLN A 164 -44.31 -35.08 56.11
CA GLN A 164 -44.36 -35.79 57.39
C GLN A 164 -45.52 -35.28 58.27
N ARG A 165 -45.64 -33.95 58.43
CA ARG A 165 -46.72 -33.32 59.22
C ARG A 165 -48.12 -33.62 58.67
N ARG A 166 -48.30 -33.72 57.36
CA ARG A 166 -49.59 -34.08 56.74
C ARG A 166 -49.96 -35.55 56.99
N SER A 167 -48.98 -36.45 57.00
CA SER A 167 -49.21 -37.87 57.28
C SER A 167 -49.61 -38.13 58.74
N GLU A 168 -48.98 -37.43 59.69
CA GLU A 168 -49.28 -37.52 61.12
C GLU A 168 -50.67 -36.95 61.47
N GLY A 169 -51.10 -35.88 60.79
CA GLY A 169 -52.42 -35.29 60.97
C GLY A 169 -53.58 -36.17 60.47
N ASN A 170 -53.37 -36.95 59.40
CA ASN A 170 -54.40 -37.83 58.85
C ASN A 170 -54.54 -39.18 59.60
N ALA A 171 -53.48 -39.65 60.28
CA ALA A 171 -53.54 -40.86 61.11
C ALA A 171 -54.37 -40.70 62.39
N SER A 172 -54.59 -39.45 62.85
CA SER A 172 -55.32 -39.16 64.09
C SER A 172 -56.84 -38.97 63.90
N THR A 173 -57.38 -39.08 62.68
CA THR A 173 -58.81 -38.87 62.37
C THR A 173 -59.59 -40.16 62.12
N ILE A 174 -58.95 -41.34 62.13
CA ILE A 174 -59.63 -42.64 62.06
C ILE A 174 -59.50 -43.34 63.42
N VAL A 175 -60.35 -42.95 64.38
CA VAL A 175 -60.79 -43.77 65.53
C VAL A 175 -62.25 -43.48 65.80
#